data_AF-A0A8T4TN67-F1
#
_entry.id   AF-A0A8T4TN67-F1
#
_cell.length_a   1.000
_cell.length_b   1.000
_cell.length_c   1.000
_cell.angle_alpha   90.00
_cell.angle_beta   90.00
_cell.angle_gamma   90.00
#
_symmetry.space_group_name_H-M   'P 1'
#
loop_
_entity.id
_entity.type
_entity.pdbx_description
1 polymer ?
#
loop_
_entity_poly.entity_id
_entity_poly.type
_entity_poly.pdbx_seq_one_letter_code
_entity_poly.pdbx_strand_id
1 'polypeptide(L)'
;MAKRLSAEIKEKITLLYDNGNGLDISKIAQQIGVSYQAIYSLTRIKQRTNPETGKLFESRNEYNDYLIRQRTNPETGKLFESRNEYKDYHIRQRTNPETGKLFASENEYNDYLIRQRTNPETGGKLFESLTEYNDYHSRQRTNPETGKLFESLTEYDDYHIRQRTNPKTRKLFASRTEYNDYHERQRTSRPENQELSDLIKKRLKELGRNQSWLAEEIEVTKQRVSQYVQGKSFPKEDVLQKLYSSLEVPYKTLEDFLDDRNTE
;
A
#
# COMPACT_ATOMS: atom_id res chain seq x y z
N MET A 1 -25.86 29.14 8.40
CA MET A 1 -25.26 27.83 7.98
C MET A 1 -25.04 27.86 6.48
N ALA A 2 -23.80 27.80 5.99
CA ALA A 2 -23.54 27.75 4.55
C ALA A 2 -23.94 26.37 4.01
N LYS A 3 -24.86 26.32 3.03
CA LYS A 3 -25.22 25.07 2.33
C LYS A 3 -23.97 24.48 1.69
N ARG A 4 -23.61 23.26 2.09
CA ARG A 4 -22.50 22.50 1.49
C ARG A 4 -22.94 22.08 0.08
N LEU A 5 -22.19 22.50 -0.95
CA LEU A 5 -22.47 22.09 -2.34
C LEU A 5 -22.35 20.56 -2.48
N SER A 6 -23.28 19.95 -3.22
CA SER A 6 -23.22 18.53 -3.57
C SER A 6 -22.01 18.21 -4.45
N ALA A 7 -21.60 16.94 -4.50
CA ALA A 7 -20.49 16.50 -5.33
C ALA A 7 -20.74 16.77 -6.82
N GLU A 8 -21.96 16.47 -7.30
CA GLU A 8 -22.39 16.72 -8.67
C GLU A 8 -22.28 18.21 -9.07
N ILE A 9 -22.70 19.12 -8.17
CA ILE A 9 -22.59 20.56 -8.43
C ILE A 9 -21.12 21.00 -8.53
N LYS A 10 -20.23 20.46 -7.68
CA LYS A 10 -18.79 20.76 -7.73
C LYS A 10 -18.14 20.25 -9.01
N GLU A 11 -18.51 19.06 -9.46
CA GLU A 11 -18.01 18.49 -10.72
C GLU A 11 -18.46 19.32 -11.91
N LYS A 12 -19.74 19.72 -11.94
CA LYS A 12 -20.29 20.61 -12.97
C LYS A 12 -19.61 21.99 -13.00
N ILE A 13 -19.34 22.58 -11.83
CA ILE A 13 -18.55 23.83 -11.70
C ILE A 13 -17.15 23.62 -12.30
N THR A 14 -16.52 22.50 -11.99
CA THR A 14 -15.14 22.18 -12.44
C THR A 14 -15.09 22.02 -13.96
N LEU A 15 -16.01 21.25 -14.54
CA LEU A 15 -16.13 21.09 -16.00
C LEU A 15 -16.39 22.41 -16.72
N LEU A 16 -17.30 23.24 -16.20
CA LEU A 16 -17.61 24.53 -16.82
C LEU A 16 -16.45 25.53 -16.74
N TYR A 17 -15.64 25.45 -15.68
CA TYR A 17 -14.44 26.26 -15.54
C TYR A 17 -13.31 25.78 -16.47
N ASP A 18 -13.07 24.47 -16.53
CA ASP A 18 -11.97 23.86 -17.30
C ASP A 18 -12.23 23.89 -18.82
N ASN A 19 -13.48 23.67 -19.27
CA ASN A 19 -13.84 23.70 -20.69
C ASN A 19 -13.97 25.12 -21.27
N GLY A 20 -13.91 26.14 -20.42
CA GLY A 20 -14.31 27.51 -20.75
C GLY A 20 -13.20 28.46 -21.17
N ASN A 21 -11.94 28.03 -21.28
CA ASN A 21 -10.79 28.94 -21.43
C ASN A 21 -10.83 30.13 -20.43
N GLY A 22 -11.22 29.87 -19.17
CA GLY A 22 -11.32 30.92 -18.13
C GLY A 22 -12.63 31.73 -18.15
N LEU A 23 -13.77 31.08 -18.44
CA LEU A 23 -15.11 31.68 -18.31
C LEU A 23 -15.31 32.38 -16.95
N ASP A 24 -15.86 33.59 -17.01
CA ASP A 24 -16.17 34.46 -15.89
C ASP A 24 -16.97 33.72 -14.80
N ILE A 25 -16.40 33.66 -13.59
CA ILE A 25 -16.94 33.03 -12.38
C ILE A 25 -18.39 33.46 -12.14
N SER A 26 -18.74 34.69 -12.52
CA SER A 26 -20.10 35.25 -12.43
C SER A 26 -21.10 34.53 -13.34
N LYS A 27 -20.70 34.14 -14.55
CA LYS A 27 -21.53 33.39 -15.50
C LYS A 27 -21.77 31.96 -15.04
N ILE A 28 -20.73 31.30 -14.52
CA ILE A 28 -20.86 29.96 -13.96
C ILE A 28 -21.82 29.99 -12.75
N ALA A 29 -21.74 31.05 -11.93
CA ALA A 29 -22.59 31.23 -10.75
C ALA A 29 -24.07 31.36 -11.14
N GLN A 30 -24.35 32.16 -12.18
CA GLN A 30 -25.69 32.30 -12.75
C GLN A 30 -26.21 30.99 -13.37
N GLN A 31 -25.39 30.30 -14.16
CA GLN A 31 -25.80 29.08 -14.88
C GLN A 31 -26.12 27.91 -13.93
N ILE A 32 -25.41 27.82 -12.81
CA ILE A 32 -25.58 26.73 -11.84
C ILE A 32 -26.54 27.13 -10.71
N GLY A 33 -26.83 28.42 -10.53
CA GLY A 33 -27.69 28.91 -9.47
C GLY A 33 -27.03 28.86 -8.08
N VAL A 34 -25.71 29.08 -8.02
CA VAL A 34 -24.93 29.09 -6.77
C VAL A 34 -24.28 30.45 -6.57
N SER A 35 -23.88 30.76 -5.33
CA SER A 35 -23.23 32.05 -5.06
C SER A 35 -21.86 32.14 -5.74
N TYR A 36 -21.52 33.36 -6.19
CA TYR A 36 -20.18 33.67 -6.72
C TYR A 36 -19.06 33.18 -5.79
N GLN A 37 -19.22 33.40 -4.47
CA GLN A 37 -18.26 32.97 -3.45
C GLN A 37 -18.05 31.44 -3.43
N ALA A 38 -19.10 30.66 -3.68
CA ALA A 38 -19.00 29.21 -3.72
C ALA A 38 -18.19 28.73 -4.95
N ILE A 39 -18.30 29.42 -6.08
CA ILE A 39 -17.49 29.11 -7.27
C ILE A 39 -16.07 29.62 -7.12
N TYR A 40 -15.90 30.88 -6.71
CA TYR A 40 -14.59 31.51 -6.49
C TYR A 40 -13.72 30.68 -5.53
N SER A 41 -14.31 30.19 -4.43
CA SER A 41 -13.57 29.34 -3.48
C SER A 41 -13.12 28.00 -4.07
N LEU A 42 -13.87 27.43 -5.03
CA LEU A 42 -13.50 26.19 -5.72
C LEU A 42 -12.44 26.42 -6.80
N THR A 43 -12.56 27.48 -7.59
CA THR A 43 -11.71 27.71 -8.77
C THR A 43 -10.41 28.45 -8.45
N ARG A 44 -10.37 29.24 -7.36
CA ARG A 44 -9.15 29.99 -6.95
C ARG A 44 -7.95 29.09 -6.67
N ILE A 45 -8.14 27.84 -6.27
CA ILE A 45 -7.02 26.92 -6.03
C ILE A 45 -6.31 26.57 -7.35
N LYS A 46 -7.08 26.36 -8.42
CA LYS A 46 -6.56 26.11 -9.77
C LYS A 46 -5.84 27.32 -10.38
N GLN A 47 -5.96 28.49 -9.77
CA GLN A 47 -5.25 29.70 -10.17
C GLN A 47 -3.95 29.91 -9.38
N ARG A 48 -3.61 29.02 -8.43
CA ARG A 48 -2.38 29.10 -7.66
C ARG A 48 -1.28 28.30 -8.36
N THR A 49 -0.13 28.92 -8.55
CA THR A 49 1.07 28.24 -9.01
C THR A 49 1.68 27.43 -7.88
N ASN A 50 1.96 26.16 -8.14
CA ASN A 50 2.77 25.28 -7.32
C ASN A 50 4.24 25.73 -7.42
N PRO A 51 4.85 26.22 -6.33
CA PRO A 51 6.22 26.72 -6.36
C PRO A 51 7.27 25.65 -6.68
N GLU A 52 6.96 24.37 -6.46
CA GLU A 52 7.89 23.27 -6.71
C GLU A 52 7.94 22.87 -8.19
N THR A 53 6.82 23.03 -8.92
CA THR A 53 6.71 22.60 -10.32
C THR A 53 6.60 23.76 -11.31
N GLY A 54 6.32 24.97 -10.83
CA GLY A 54 6.03 26.14 -11.66
C GLY A 54 4.67 26.08 -12.40
N LYS A 55 3.87 25.03 -12.21
CA LYS A 55 2.56 24.83 -12.84
C LYS A 55 1.42 25.20 -11.88
N LEU A 56 0.20 25.35 -12.39
CA LEU A 56 -0.97 25.54 -11.55
C LEU A 56 -1.33 24.24 -10.79
N PHE A 57 -1.85 24.35 -9.57
CA PHE A 57 -2.40 23.19 -8.86
C PHE A 57 -3.62 22.63 -9.59
N GLU A 58 -3.64 21.34 -9.86
CA GLU A 58 -4.71 20.62 -10.57
C GLU A 58 -5.92 20.40 -9.65
N SER A 59 -5.70 20.29 -8.34
CA SER A 59 -6.76 20.02 -7.38
C SER A 59 -6.51 20.61 -5.98
N ARG A 60 -7.57 20.65 -5.18
CA ARG A 60 -7.46 20.98 -3.74
C ARG A 60 -6.64 19.97 -2.95
N ASN A 61 -6.67 18.70 -3.35
CA ASN A 61 -5.88 17.66 -2.68
C ASN A 61 -4.39 17.91 -2.90
N GLU A 62 -3.98 18.12 -4.15
CA GLU A 62 -2.59 18.44 -4.49
C GLU A 62 -2.11 19.69 -3.72
N TYR A 63 -2.93 20.75 -3.68
CA TYR A 63 -2.60 21.95 -2.91
C TYR A 63 -2.44 21.67 -1.41
N ASN A 64 -3.32 20.86 -0.82
CA ASN A 64 -3.21 20.50 0.60
C ASN A 64 -1.97 19.63 0.86
N ASP A 65 -1.64 18.72 -0.05
CA ASP A 65 -0.46 17.85 0.06
C ASP A 65 0.82 18.67 -0.03
N TYR A 66 0.88 19.66 -0.92
CA TYR A 66 1.93 20.67 -0.93
C TYR A 66 2.03 21.39 0.42
N LEU A 67 0.92 21.93 0.95
CA LEU A 67 0.94 22.64 2.24
C LEU A 67 1.43 21.77 3.40
N ILE A 68 1.15 20.47 3.37
CA ILE A 68 1.65 19.54 4.38
C ILE A 68 3.16 19.39 4.26
N ARG A 69 3.69 19.27 3.04
CA ARG A 69 5.13 19.20 2.79
C ARG A 69 5.89 20.48 3.14
N GLN A 70 5.19 21.58 3.37
CA GLN A 70 5.77 22.82 3.90
C GLN A 70 5.77 22.90 5.44
N ARG A 71 5.29 21.86 6.14
CA ARG A 71 5.30 21.80 7.61
C ARG A 71 6.53 21.04 8.10
N THR A 72 7.13 21.53 9.17
CA THR A 72 8.21 20.84 9.87
C THR A 72 7.66 19.73 10.76
N ASN A 73 8.22 18.53 10.63
CA ASN A 73 8.04 17.40 11.52
C ASN A 73 8.83 17.66 12.83
N PRO A 74 8.15 17.79 13.99
CA PRO A 74 8.82 18.09 15.25
C PRO A 74 9.76 16.99 15.75
N GLU A 75 9.57 15.74 15.30
CA GLU A 75 10.41 14.61 15.73
C GLU A 75 11.75 14.58 14.99
N THR A 76 11.77 15.01 13.72
CA THR A 76 12.97 14.93 12.87
C THR A 76 13.62 16.28 12.57
N GLY A 77 12.90 17.38 12.81
CA GLY A 77 13.30 18.74 12.44
C GLY A 77 13.27 19.02 10.93
N LYS A 78 12.88 18.04 10.10
CA LYS A 78 12.77 18.16 8.64
C LYS A 78 11.34 18.47 8.23
N LEU A 79 11.11 18.83 6.97
CA LEU A 79 9.76 18.92 6.42
C LEU A 79 9.12 17.53 6.30
N PHE A 80 7.79 17.44 6.43
CA PHE A 80 7.07 16.20 6.12
C PHE A 80 7.22 15.85 4.63
N GLU A 81 7.51 14.61 4.32
CA GLU A 81 7.66 14.09 2.96
C GLU A 81 6.30 13.83 2.31
N SER A 82 5.28 13.51 3.11
CA SER A 82 3.96 13.17 2.59
C SER A 82 2.83 13.47 3.57
N ARG A 83 1.60 13.47 3.04
CA ARG A 83 0.38 13.51 3.85
C ARG A 83 0.23 12.31 4.79
N ASN A 84 0.73 11.15 4.40
CA ASN A 84 0.64 9.95 5.24
C ASN A 84 1.57 10.07 6.45
N GLU A 85 2.82 10.50 6.23
CA GLU A 85 3.75 10.76 7.32
C GLU A 85 3.19 11.79 8.33
N TYR A 86 2.57 12.87 7.81
CA TYR A 86 1.93 13.87 8.66
C TYR A 86 0.79 13.29 9.50
N LYS A 87 -0.06 12.42 8.92
CA LYS A 87 -1.13 11.76 9.67
C LYS A 87 -0.57 10.82 10.73
N ASP A 88 0.41 10.00 10.38
CA ASP A 88 1.05 9.06 11.28
C ASP A 88 1.65 9.76 12.49
N TYR A 89 2.35 10.89 12.27
CA TYR A 89 2.84 11.75 13.34
C TYR A 89 1.71 12.15 14.30
N HIS A 90 0.60 12.69 13.77
CA HIS A 90 -0.54 13.12 14.61
C HIS A 90 -1.23 11.97 15.34
N ILE A 91 -1.21 10.77 14.78
CA ILE A 91 -1.73 9.58 15.46
C ILE A 91 -0.80 9.21 16.62
N ARG A 92 0.51 9.25 16.41
CA ARG A 92 1.49 9.01 17.48
C ARG A 92 1.43 10.03 18.61
N GLN A 93 0.83 11.20 18.39
CA GLN A 93 0.58 12.17 19.48
C GLN A 93 -0.71 11.92 20.27
N ARG A 94 -1.50 10.90 19.92
CA ARG A 94 -2.73 10.55 20.63
C ARG A 94 -2.45 9.53 21.72
N THR A 95 -3.03 9.73 22.90
CA THR A 95 -3.01 8.74 23.98
C THR A 95 -4.04 7.66 23.72
N ASN A 96 -3.59 6.41 23.77
CA ASN A 96 -4.42 5.22 23.79
C ASN A 96 -5.13 5.10 25.15
N PRO A 97 -6.46 5.22 25.22
CA PRO A 97 -7.20 5.20 26.48
C PRO A 97 -7.11 3.87 27.25
N GLU A 98 -6.79 2.77 26.57
CA GLU A 98 -6.71 1.44 27.19
C GLU A 98 -5.36 1.22 27.89
N THR A 99 -4.29 1.80 27.36
CA THR A 99 -2.93 1.58 27.87
C THR A 99 -2.34 2.80 28.59
N GLY A 100 -2.95 3.98 28.40
CA GLY A 100 -2.44 5.26 28.89
C GLY A 100 -1.18 5.76 28.17
N LYS A 101 -0.69 5.03 27.16
CA LYS A 101 0.50 5.38 26.37
C LYS A 101 0.09 6.03 25.04
N LEU A 102 1.02 6.67 24.36
CA LEU A 102 0.80 7.12 22.99
C LEU A 102 0.64 5.94 22.03
N PHE A 103 -0.18 6.08 20.97
CA PHE A 103 -0.24 5.09 19.90
C PHE A 103 1.11 4.99 19.17
N ALA A 104 1.57 3.79 18.87
CA ALA A 104 2.82 3.56 18.13
C ALA A 104 2.65 3.75 16.61
N SER A 105 1.45 3.55 16.08
CA SER A 105 1.17 3.61 14.64
C SER A 105 -0.31 3.87 14.31
N GLU A 106 -0.59 4.21 13.04
CA GLU A 106 -1.95 4.27 12.49
C GLU A 106 -2.69 2.93 12.61
N ASN A 107 -1.99 1.81 12.43
CA ASN A 107 -2.60 0.48 12.56
C ASN A 107 -3.09 0.22 13.98
N GLU A 108 -2.28 0.51 15.00
CA GLU A 108 -2.69 0.36 16.40
C GLU A 108 -3.90 1.24 16.73
N TYR A 109 -3.91 2.48 16.22
CA TYR A 109 -5.03 3.39 16.41
C TYR A 109 -6.32 2.88 15.74
N ASN A 110 -6.22 2.36 14.51
CA ASN A 110 -7.36 1.79 13.80
C ASN A 110 -7.90 0.53 14.50
N ASP A 111 -7.02 -0.34 14.99
CA ASP A 111 -7.39 -1.52 15.77
C ASP A 111 -8.13 -1.11 17.05
N TYR A 112 -7.65 -0.08 17.74
CA TYR A 112 -8.37 0.52 18.87
C TYR A 112 -9.77 1.00 18.46
N LEU A 113 -9.89 1.80 17.38
CA LEU A 113 -11.19 2.32 16.91
C LEU A 113 -12.19 1.21 16.56
N ILE A 114 -11.70 0.10 16.00
CA ILE A 114 -12.55 -1.05 15.68
C ILE A 114 -13.04 -1.73 16.96
N ARG A 115 -12.18 -1.87 17.97
CA ARG A 115 -12.56 -2.38 19.29
C ARG A 115 -13.49 -1.45 20.05
N GLN A 116 -13.73 -0.22 19.58
CA GLN A 116 -14.78 0.66 20.10
C GLN A 116 -16.12 0.51 19.35
N ARG A 117 -16.21 -0.37 18.34
CA ARG A 117 -17.45 -0.64 17.63
C ARG A 117 -18.20 -1.79 18.28
N THR A 118 -19.52 -1.67 18.31
CA THR A 118 -20.41 -2.72 18.80
C THR A 118 -20.53 -3.86 17.79
N ASN A 119 -20.29 -5.09 18.26
CA ASN A 119 -20.62 -6.31 17.57
C ASN A 119 -22.10 -6.67 17.83
N PRO A 120 -22.97 -6.66 16.80
CA PRO A 120 -24.39 -6.97 16.96
C PRO A 120 -24.67 -8.45 17.26
N GLU A 121 -23.72 -9.35 16.97
CA GLU A 121 -23.91 -10.79 17.17
C GLU A 121 -23.64 -11.24 18.61
N THR A 122 -22.92 -10.44 19.39
CA THR A 122 -22.57 -10.73 20.78
C THR A 122 -23.44 -9.99 21.78
N GLY A 123 -24.64 -9.57 21.36
CA GLY A 123 -25.61 -8.90 22.22
C GLY A 123 -25.19 -7.48 22.60
N GLY A 124 -24.46 -6.78 21.73
CA GLY A 124 -24.06 -5.39 21.94
C GLY A 124 -22.70 -5.18 22.63
N LYS A 125 -21.92 -6.25 22.81
CA LYS A 125 -20.51 -6.12 23.23
C LYS A 125 -19.68 -5.50 22.11
N LEU A 126 -18.50 -5.00 22.44
CA LEU A 126 -17.58 -4.46 21.44
C LEU A 126 -16.83 -5.60 20.71
N PHE A 127 -16.31 -5.33 19.52
CA PHE A 127 -15.37 -6.25 18.87
C PHE A 127 -14.09 -6.39 19.68
N GLU A 128 -13.56 -7.61 19.80
CA GLU A 128 -12.31 -7.93 20.48
C GLU A 128 -11.09 -7.71 19.59
N SER A 129 -11.26 -7.78 18.26
CA SER A 129 -10.16 -7.62 17.31
C SER A 129 -10.61 -7.14 15.92
N LEU A 130 -9.64 -6.64 15.13
CA LEU A 130 -9.82 -6.37 13.69
C LEU A 130 -10.22 -7.65 12.93
N THR A 131 -9.67 -8.81 13.30
CA THR A 131 -9.99 -10.08 12.65
C THR A 131 -11.46 -10.45 12.83
N GLU A 132 -11.97 -10.35 14.05
CA GLU A 132 -13.39 -10.59 14.35
C GLU A 132 -14.30 -9.62 13.59
N TYR A 133 -13.95 -8.33 13.57
CA TYR A 133 -14.68 -7.32 12.83
C TYR A 133 -14.74 -7.61 11.32
N ASN A 134 -13.61 -7.99 10.73
CA ASN A 134 -13.55 -8.33 9.30
C ASN A 134 -14.33 -9.60 8.96
N ASP A 135 -14.29 -10.60 9.85
CA ASP A 135 -15.08 -11.81 9.70
C ASP A 135 -16.57 -11.52 9.75
N TYR A 136 -17.02 -10.78 10.76
CA TYR A 136 -18.41 -10.31 10.85
C TYR A 136 -18.84 -9.61 9.56
N HIS A 137 -18.06 -8.63 9.08
CA HIS A 137 -18.39 -7.88 7.88
C HIS A 137 -18.42 -8.72 6.60
N SER A 138 -17.58 -9.76 6.53
CA SER A 138 -17.56 -10.69 5.40
C SER A 138 -18.84 -11.54 5.40
N ARG A 139 -19.28 -11.98 6.58
CA ARG A 139 -20.54 -12.71 6.76
C ARG A 139 -21.79 -11.86 6.50
N GLN A 140 -21.68 -10.53 6.46
CA GLN A 140 -22.79 -9.67 6.03
C GLN A 140 -22.91 -9.53 4.50
N ARG A 141 -22.04 -10.17 3.73
CA ARG A 141 -22.07 -10.12 2.26
C ARG A 141 -22.73 -11.37 1.70
N THR A 142 -23.53 -11.19 0.66
CA THR A 142 -24.13 -12.31 -0.08
C THR A 142 -23.12 -12.90 -1.05
N ASN A 143 -22.93 -14.21 -0.97
CA ASN A 143 -22.20 -15.00 -1.95
C ASN A 143 -23.01 -15.07 -3.25
N PRO A 144 -22.50 -14.52 -4.38
CA PRO A 144 -23.22 -14.52 -5.65
C PRO A 144 -23.45 -15.91 -6.26
N GLU A 145 -22.66 -16.91 -5.87
CA GLU A 145 -22.79 -18.29 -6.37
C GLU A 145 -23.93 -19.05 -5.69
N THR A 146 -24.15 -18.79 -4.40
CA THR A 146 -25.13 -19.55 -3.59
C THR A 146 -26.38 -18.75 -3.23
N GLY A 147 -26.35 -17.42 -3.38
CA GLY A 147 -27.40 -16.51 -2.93
C GLY A 147 -27.53 -16.39 -1.41
N LYS A 148 -26.67 -17.06 -0.64
CA LYS A 148 -26.63 -17.01 0.83
C LYS A 148 -25.54 -16.04 1.30
N LEU A 149 -25.56 -15.68 2.57
CA LEU A 149 -24.43 -14.99 3.19
C LEU A 149 -23.18 -15.88 3.23
N PHE A 150 -22.00 -15.27 3.18
CA PHE A 150 -20.75 -16.00 3.48
C PHE A 150 -20.75 -16.47 4.94
N GLU A 151 -20.12 -17.60 5.21
CA GLU A 151 -19.98 -18.21 6.54
C GLU A 151 -18.73 -17.76 7.28
N SER A 152 -17.76 -17.16 6.58
CA SER A 152 -16.53 -16.59 7.19
C SER A 152 -15.78 -15.65 6.25
N LEU A 153 -14.80 -14.91 6.80
CA LEU A 153 -13.79 -14.19 6.01
C LEU A 153 -13.01 -15.11 5.06
N THR A 154 -12.67 -16.32 5.52
CA THR A 154 -11.92 -17.29 4.70
C THR A 154 -12.70 -17.68 3.45
N GLU A 155 -13.99 -18.00 3.60
CA GLU A 155 -14.86 -18.34 2.47
C GLU A 155 -14.99 -17.15 1.50
N TYR A 156 -15.20 -15.95 2.05
CA TYR A 156 -15.30 -14.72 1.29
C TYR A 156 -14.05 -14.46 0.43
N ASP A 157 -12.87 -14.60 1.02
CA ASP A 157 -11.59 -14.41 0.32
C ASP A 157 -11.35 -15.48 -0.74
N ASP A 158 -11.68 -16.74 -0.43
CA ASP A 158 -11.51 -17.85 -1.36
C ASP A 158 -12.43 -17.69 -2.59
N TYR A 159 -13.66 -17.23 -2.38
CA TYR A 159 -14.54 -16.81 -3.48
C TYR A 159 -13.87 -15.73 -4.35
N HIS A 160 -13.35 -14.66 -3.74
CA HIS A 160 -12.72 -13.55 -4.48
C HIS A 160 -11.49 -13.98 -5.28
N ILE A 161 -10.77 -15.00 -4.82
CA ILE A 161 -9.62 -15.53 -5.54
C ILE A 161 -10.04 -16.33 -6.75
N ARG A 162 -11.13 -17.09 -6.64
CA ARG A 162 -11.71 -17.74 -7.81
C ARG A 162 -12.16 -16.72 -8.85
N GLN A 163 -12.55 -15.50 -8.44
CA GLN A 163 -12.88 -14.42 -9.39
C GLN A 163 -11.65 -13.75 -10.03
N ARG A 164 -10.41 -14.11 -9.65
CA ARG A 164 -9.20 -13.60 -10.30
C ARG A 164 -8.91 -14.38 -11.56
N THR A 165 -8.52 -13.67 -12.61
CA THR A 165 -8.11 -14.29 -13.88
C THR A 165 -6.64 -14.68 -13.81
N ASN A 166 -6.34 -15.93 -14.12
CA ASN A 166 -4.99 -16.42 -14.35
C ASN A 166 -4.42 -15.80 -15.64
N PRO A 167 -3.34 -15.01 -15.58
CA PRO A 167 -2.79 -14.31 -16.74
C PRO A 167 -2.33 -15.24 -17.87
N LYS A 168 -1.93 -16.48 -17.55
CA LYS A 168 -1.44 -17.45 -18.53
C LYS A 168 -2.57 -18.15 -19.26
N THR A 169 -3.58 -18.62 -18.53
CA THR A 169 -4.69 -19.40 -19.12
C THR A 169 -5.86 -18.55 -19.58
N ARG A 170 -5.90 -17.27 -19.15
CA ARG A 170 -7.04 -16.34 -19.34
C ARG A 170 -8.36 -16.87 -18.78
N LYS A 171 -8.29 -17.84 -17.88
CA LYS A 171 -9.42 -18.39 -17.12
C LYS A 171 -9.33 -17.95 -15.67
N LEU A 172 -10.45 -18.03 -14.98
CA LEU A 172 -10.51 -17.88 -13.53
C LEU A 172 -9.68 -18.97 -12.82
N PHE A 173 -9.10 -18.64 -11.66
CA PHE A 173 -8.48 -19.65 -10.81
C PHE A 173 -9.57 -20.58 -10.23
N ALA A 174 -9.32 -21.88 -10.22
CA ALA A 174 -10.26 -22.86 -9.68
C ALA A 174 -10.24 -22.88 -8.13
N SER A 175 -9.12 -22.49 -7.51
CA SER A 175 -8.97 -22.51 -6.06
C SER A 175 -7.89 -21.54 -5.54
N ARG A 176 -7.91 -21.30 -4.23
CA ARG A 176 -6.83 -20.64 -3.48
C ARG A 176 -5.48 -21.32 -3.71
N THR A 177 -5.45 -22.65 -3.68
CA THR A 177 -4.21 -23.42 -3.88
C THR A 177 -3.61 -23.16 -5.26
N GLU A 178 -4.43 -23.22 -6.31
CA GLU A 178 -3.97 -22.94 -7.68
C GLU A 178 -3.43 -21.50 -7.81
N TYR A 179 -4.13 -20.53 -7.21
CA TYR A 179 -3.68 -19.14 -7.18
C TYR A 179 -2.32 -18.99 -6.49
N ASN A 180 -2.14 -19.61 -5.33
CA ASN A 180 -0.90 -19.57 -4.58
C ASN A 180 0.24 -20.25 -5.36
N ASP A 181 -0.01 -21.43 -5.95
CA ASP A 181 0.95 -22.16 -6.78
C ASP A 181 1.38 -21.34 -7.99
N TYR A 182 0.44 -20.67 -8.66
CA TYR A 182 0.75 -19.77 -9.76
C TYR A 182 1.72 -18.67 -9.33
N HIS A 183 1.42 -17.98 -8.22
CA HIS A 183 2.27 -16.90 -7.71
C HIS A 183 3.61 -17.41 -7.14
N GLU A 184 3.67 -18.62 -6.60
CA GLU A 184 4.94 -19.25 -6.23
C GLU A 184 5.79 -19.54 -7.46
N ARG A 185 5.21 -20.13 -8.51
CA ARG A 185 5.90 -20.36 -9.79
C ARG A 185 6.37 -19.06 -10.42
N GLN A 186 5.58 -17.98 -10.34
CA GLN A 186 5.99 -16.66 -10.85
C GLN A 186 7.13 -16.04 -10.05
N ARG A 187 7.29 -16.37 -8.76
CA ARG A 187 8.45 -15.95 -7.96
C ARG A 187 9.66 -16.81 -8.28
N THR A 188 9.50 -18.12 -8.36
CA THR A 188 10.61 -19.02 -8.68
C THR A 188 11.12 -18.83 -10.10
N SER A 189 10.26 -18.56 -11.08
CA SER A 189 10.68 -18.36 -12.47
C SER A 189 11.28 -16.98 -12.77
N ARG A 190 11.50 -16.13 -11.77
CA ARG A 190 12.15 -14.83 -11.98
C ARG A 190 13.63 -15.06 -12.34
N PRO A 191 14.14 -14.47 -13.44
CA PRO A 191 15.55 -14.60 -13.81
C PRO A 191 16.48 -14.28 -12.64
N GLU A 192 16.22 -13.18 -11.93
CA GLU A 192 17.04 -12.71 -10.81
C GLU A 192 17.10 -13.75 -9.68
N ASN A 193 15.97 -14.42 -9.39
CA ASN A 193 15.92 -15.46 -8.38
C ASN A 193 16.66 -16.73 -8.80
N GLN A 194 16.61 -17.09 -10.09
CA GLN A 194 17.32 -18.25 -10.62
C GLN A 194 18.82 -18.02 -10.62
N GLU A 195 19.27 -16.88 -11.12
CA GLU A 195 20.68 -16.51 -11.16
C GLU A 195 21.28 -16.43 -9.76
N LEU A 196 20.59 -15.80 -8.82
CA LEU A 196 21.04 -15.76 -7.42
C LEU A 196 21.08 -17.18 -6.81
N SER A 197 20.06 -18.01 -7.08
CA SER A 197 20.05 -19.42 -6.65
C SER A 197 21.29 -20.16 -7.14
N ASP A 198 21.65 -19.99 -8.41
CA ASP A 198 22.75 -20.70 -9.05
C ASP A 198 24.11 -20.17 -8.56
N LEU A 199 24.23 -18.86 -8.37
CA LEU A 199 25.37 -18.23 -7.72
C LEU A 199 25.62 -18.83 -6.33
N ILE A 200 24.58 -18.88 -5.48
CA ILE A 200 24.70 -19.41 -4.12
C ILE A 200 25.13 -20.88 -4.16
N LYS A 201 24.50 -21.71 -5.00
CA LYS A 201 24.85 -23.14 -5.12
C LYS A 201 26.30 -23.33 -5.57
N LYS A 202 26.74 -22.58 -6.58
CA LYS A 202 28.09 -22.63 -7.13
C LYS A 202 29.12 -22.24 -6.07
N ARG A 203 28.93 -21.09 -5.43
CA ARG A 203 29.89 -20.56 -4.44
C ARG A 203 29.93 -21.41 -3.17
N LEU A 204 28.80 -21.90 -2.66
CA LEU A 204 28.81 -22.83 -1.52
C LEU A 204 29.60 -24.10 -1.82
N LYS A 205 29.49 -24.64 -3.04
CA LYS A 205 30.26 -25.80 -3.48
C LYS A 205 31.75 -25.49 -3.57
N GLU A 206 32.13 -24.37 -4.18
CA GLU A 206 33.53 -23.93 -4.33
C GLU A 206 34.20 -23.66 -2.98
N LEU A 207 33.48 -23.07 -2.02
CA LEU A 207 33.96 -22.80 -0.68
C LEU A 207 33.92 -24.02 0.26
N GLY A 208 33.33 -25.13 -0.16
CA GLY A 208 33.12 -26.31 0.68
C GLY A 208 32.21 -26.04 1.89
N ARG A 209 31.24 -25.13 1.74
CA ARG A 209 30.31 -24.70 2.79
C ARG A 209 28.89 -25.21 2.55
N ASN A 210 28.04 -25.09 3.56
CA ASN A 210 26.65 -25.51 3.49
C ASN A 210 25.69 -24.34 3.82
N GLN A 211 24.39 -24.56 3.64
CA GLN A 211 23.37 -23.53 3.90
C GLN A 211 23.27 -23.11 5.36
N SER A 212 23.62 -23.99 6.32
CA SER A 212 23.63 -23.62 7.75
C SER A 212 24.73 -22.60 8.03
N TRP A 213 25.94 -22.83 7.49
CA TRP A 213 27.04 -21.87 7.60
C TRP A 213 26.65 -20.52 7.01
N LEU A 214 26.09 -20.50 5.80
CA LEU A 214 25.68 -19.23 5.18
C LEU A 214 24.61 -18.52 6.02
N ALA A 215 23.65 -19.26 6.57
CA ALA A 215 22.60 -18.72 7.42
C ALA A 215 23.17 -18.00 8.65
N GLU A 216 24.21 -18.56 9.28
CA GLU A 216 24.93 -17.93 10.38
C GLU A 216 25.65 -16.65 9.94
N GLU A 217 26.41 -16.70 8.84
CA GLU A 217 27.17 -15.55 8.32
C GLU A 217 26.30 -14.35 7.95
N ILE A 218 25.13 -14.61 7.36
CA ILE A 218 24.22 -13.55 6.90
C ILE A 218 23.09 -13.26 7.90
N GLU A 219 23.18 -13.83 9.11
CA GLU A 219 22.26 -13.59 10.24
C GLU A 219 20.78 -13.83 9.91
N VAL A 220 20.48 -14.90 9.16
CA VAL A 220 19.10 -15.30 8.86
C VAL A 220 18.88 -16.77 9.19
N THR A 221 17.61 -17.17 9.28
CA THR A 221 17.27 -18.59 9.47
C THR A 221 17.73 -19.44 8.28
N LYS A 222 18.12 -20.68 8.55
CA LYS A 222 18.40 -21.70 7.51
C LYS A 222 17.25 -21.86 6.51
N GLN A 223 16.00 -21.72 6.98
CA GLN A 223 14.82 -21.78 6.10
C GLN A 223 14.85 -20.65 5.04
N ARG A 224 15.24 -19.43 5.42
CA ARG A 224 15.39 -18.33 4.45
C ARG A 224 16.48 -18.62 3.43
N VAL A 225 17.66 -19.08 3.86
CA VAL A 225 18.73 -19.48 2.93
C VAL A 225 18.25 -20.58 1.97
N SER A 226 17.52 -21.57 2.48
CA SER A 226 16.93 -22.63 1.64
C SER A 226 15.97 -22.06 0.59
N GLN A 227 15.15 -21.07 0.94
CA GLN A 227 14.28 -20.39 -0.03
C GLN A 227 15.07 -19.64 -1.10
N TYR A 228 16.17 -18.97 -0.75
CA TYR A 228 17.05 -18.31 -1.72
C TYR A 228 17.70 -19.32 -2.67
N VAL A 229 18.24 -20.41 -2.13
CA VAL A 229 18.84 -21.51 -2.91
C VAL A 229 17.82 -22.20 -3.83
N GLN A 230 16.55 -22.22 -3.44
CA GLN A 230 15.46 -22.75 -4.27
C GLN A 230 14.86 -21.71 -5.23
N GLY A 231 15.34 -20.46 -5.22
CA GLY A 231 14.80 -19.34 -6.00
C GLY A 231 13.39 -18.90 -5.57
N LYS A 232 12.89 -19.35 -4.41
CA LYS A 232 11.52 -19.06 -3.93
C LYS A 232 11.36 -17.65 -3.39
N SER A 233 12.46 -17.03 -2.97
CA SER A 233 12.50 -15.66 -2.46
C SER A 233 13.80 -14.99 -2.85
N PHE A 234 13.80 -13.66 -2.79
CA PHE A 234 14.97 -12.83 -3.00
C PHE A 234 15.26 -12.08 -1.68
N PRO A 235 16.53 -12.02 -1.24
CA PRO A 235 16.89 -11.30 -0.02
C PRO A 235 16.67 -9.79 -0.17
N LYS A 236 16.46 -9.10 0.96
CA LYS A 236 16.49 -7.63 1.00
C LYS A 236 17.93 -7.14 0.88
N GLU A 237 18.10 -5.88 0.51
CA GLU A 237 19.41 -5.26 0.24
C GLU A 237 20.46 -5.49 1.34
N ASP A 238 20.05 -5.31 2.61
CA ASP A 238 20.90 -5.53 3.78
C ASP A 238 21.40 -6.97 3.90
N VAL A 239 20.54 -7.94 3.61
CA VAL A 239 20.87 -9.37 3.63
C VAL A 239 21.64 -9.76 2.37
N LEU A 240 21.34 -9.15 1.23
CA LEU A 240 21.98 -9.40 -0.06
C LEU A 240 23.47 -8.98 -0.01
N GLN A 241 23.77 -7.81 0.57
CA GLN A 241 25.15 -7.34 0.77
C GLN A 241 25.98 -8.30 1.64
N LYS A 242 25.41 -8.77 2.75
CA LYS A 242 26.05 -9.78 3.60
C LYS A 242 26.29 -11.07 2.80
N LEU A 243 25.28 -11.52 2.04
CA LEU A 243 25.37 -12.71 1.20
C LEU A 243 26.49 -12.61 0.16
N TYR A 244 26.60 -11.50 -0.57
CA TYR A 244 27.69 -11.32 -1.53
C TYR A 244 29.06 -11.30 -0.87
N SER A 245 29.17 -10.64 0.28
CA SER A 245 30.41 -10.61 1.07
C SER A 245 30.81 -12.01 1.54
N SER A 246 29.87 -12.78 2.12
CA SER A 246 30.12 -14.15 2.59
C SER A 246 30.41 -15.14 1.47
N LEU A 247 29.84 -14.94 0.28
CA LEU A 247 30.14 -15.77 -0.89
C LEU A 247 31.43 -15.35 -1.62
N GLU A 248 32.11 -14.30 -1.15
CA GLU A 248 33.34 -13.75 -1.72
C GLU A 248 33.17 -13.38 -3.20
N VAL A 249 32.07 -12.71 -3.54
CA VAL A 249 31.78 -12.21 -4.89
C VAL A 249 31.86 -10.68 -4.93
N PRO A 250 32.20 -10.07 -6.08
CA PRO A 250 32.51 -8.63 -6.14
C PRO A 250 31.28 -7.71 -6.13
N TYR A 251 30.06 -8.26 -6.10
CA TYR A 251 28.82 -7.50 -6.17
C TYR A 251 28.49 -6.83 -4.84
N LYS A 252 27.95 -5.60 -4.89
CA LYS A 252 27.44 -4.90 -3.70
C LYS A 252 25.95 -4.68 -3.76
N THR A 253 25.38 -4.50 -4.94
CA THR A 253 23.94 -4.34 -5.12
C THR A 253 23.36 -5.34 -6.10
N LEU A 254 22.02 -5.37 -6.19
CA LEU A 254 21.32 -6.14 -7.21
C LEU A 254 21.73 -5.68 -8.63
N GLU A 255 21.88 -4.38 -8.84
CA GLU A 255 22.27 -3.82 -10.14
C GLU A 255 23.65 -4.31 -10.58
N ASP A 256 24.65 -4.28 -9.68
CA ASP A 256 26.00 -4.80 -9.98
C ASP A 256 25.95 -6.27 -10.45
N PHE A 257 25.09 -7.07 -9.80
CA PHE A 257 24.93 -8.47 -10.11
C PHE A 257 24.24 -8.70 -11.45
N LEU A 258 23.18 -7.94 -11.75
CA LEU A 258 22.43 -8.09 -13.00
C LEU A 258 23.21 -7.54 -14.21
N ASP A 259 23.98 -6.48 -14.03
CA ASP A 259 24.78 -5.88 -15.11
C ASP A 259 25.85 -6.85 -15.63
N ASP A 260 26.54 -7.57 -14.75
CA ASP A 260 27.54 -8.58 -15.13
C ASP A 260 26.91 -9.74 -15.92
N ARG A 261 25.72 -10.17 -15.53
CA ARG A 261 24.98 -11.27 -16.17
C ARG A 261 24.43 -10.90 -17.56
N ASN A 262 24.13 -9.62 -17.81
CA ASN A 262 23.68 -9.15 -19.12
C ASN A 262 24.83 -8.99 -20.13
N THR A 263 26.09 -9.13 -19.68
CA THR A 263 27.28 -9.02 -20.53
C THR A 263 27.91 -10.37 -20.93
N GLU A 264 27.40 -11.50 -20.40
CA GLU A 264 27.79 -12.88 -20.77
C GLU A 264 26.87 -13.49 -21.84
#